data_AF-A0A8H9XJC4-F1
#
_entry.id   AF-A0A8H9XJC4-F1
#
_cell.length_a   1.000
_cell.length_b   1.000
_cell.length_c   1.000
_cell.angle_alpha   90.00
_cell.angle_beta   90.00
_cell.angle_gamma   90.00
#
_symmetry.space_group_name_H-M   'P 1'
#
loop_
_entity.id
_entity.type
_entity.pdbx_description
1 polymer ?
#
loop_
_entity_poly.entity_id
_entity_poly.type
_entity_poly.pdbx_seq_one_letter_code
_entity_poly.pdbx_strand_id
1 'polypeptide(L)'
;MAMAGAAMKRPAADVADYFDLQLRFADRVARASGRPFAELLGETTNLHRRFGFGRHDPAAPDPKWRDFVAGLSARPAPEDRLAWTLAAYDAAPPEPLPPDQTAFGVFACERADENGQIRIHFHNLGDAEGPEGPLAHSRAPARRAELTAMFAHIAATQPEARRLAGASWLYNLEAYRRLFPPAYADSRTPCPEPHRLSGSSTWGQAVDHRGEVRPGMRERLLEGPLDPDAPWRAFPLQALMTKAPLAVFYDFYGVLRP
;
A
#
# COMPACT_ATOMS: atom_id res chain seq x y z
N MET A 1 -1.25 4.92 25.66
CA MET A 1 -1.13 3.48 25.36
C MET A 1 -1.73 3.27 23.98
N ALA A 2 -0.90 3.21 22.93
CA ALA A 2 -1.39 2.98 21.56
C ALA A 2 -1.67 1.48 21.43
N MET A 3 -2.94 1.10 21.30
CA MET A 3 -3.33 -0.25 20.94
C MET A 3 -2.86 -0.47 19.50
N ALA A 4 -1.94 -1.42 19.27
CA ALA A 4 -1.59 -1.87 17.94
C ALA A 4 -2.84 -2.55 17.33
N GLY A 5 -3.66 -1.77 16.64
CA GLY A 5 -4.83 -2.30 15.93
C GLY A 5 -4.34 -3.20 14.81
N ALA A 6 -4.62 -4.50 14.89
CA ALA A 6 -4.51 -5.38 13.73
C ALA A 6 -5.40 -4.84 12.61
N ALA A 7 -4.93 -4.87 11.37
CA ALA A 7 -5.76 -4.48 10.23
C ALA A 7 -7.00 -5.38 10.20
N MET A 8 -8.20 -4.80 10.26
CA MET A 8 -9.43 -5.59 10.10
C MET A 8 -9.43 -6.24 8.72
N LYS A 9 -9.41 -7.57 8.70
CA LYS A 9 -9.43 -8.35 7.47
C LYS A 9 -10.81 -8.27 6.84
N ARG A 10 -10.87 -7.82 5.58
CA ARG A 10 -12.13 -7.78 4.82
C ARG A 10 -12.61 -9.20 4.52
N PRO A 11 -13.93 -9.45 4.45
CA PRO A 11 -14.48 -10.70 3.92
C PRO A 11 -13.89 -11.06 2.54
N ALA A 12 -13.75 -12.35 2.24
CA ALA A 12 -13.28 -12.82 0.94
C ALA A 12 -14.13 -12.30 -0.23
N ALA A 13 -15.46 -12.25 -0.06
CA ALA A 13 -16.37 -11.74 -1.08
C ALA A 13 -16.02 -10.30 -1.51
N ASP A 14 -15.67 -9.44 -0.56
CA ASP A 14 -15.37 -8.02 -0.80
C ASP A 14 -14.04 -7.80 -1.52
N VAL A 15 -13.17 -8.81 -1.60
CA VAL A 15 -11.86 -8.73 -2.27
C VAL A 15 -11.77 -9.62 -3.50
N ALA A 16 -12.85 -10.31 -3.88
CA ALA A 16 -12.87 -11.26 -4.99
C ALA A 16 -12.47 -10.61 -6.32
N ASP A 17 -13.12 -9.52 -6.70
CA ASP A 17 -12.82 -8.81 -7.95
C ASP A 17 -11.40 -8.26 -7.98
N TYR A 18 -10.91 -7.81 -6.82
CA TYR A 18 -9.57 -7.29 -6.68
C TYR A 18 -8.51 -8.39 -6.85
N PHE A 19 -8.71 -9.57 -6.27
CA PHE A 19 -7.80 -10.70 -6.46
C PHE A 19 -7.89 -11.28 -7.86
N ASP A 20 -9.08 -11.40 -8.44
CA ASP A 20 -9.27 -11.79 -9.84
C ASP A 20 -8.46 -10.86 -10.78
N LEU A 21 -8.55 -9.55 -10.57
CA LEU A 21 -7.79 -8.57 -11.34
C LEU A 21 -6.27 -8.80 -11.24
N GLN A 22 -5.76 -9.05 -10.03
CA GLN A 22 -4.34 -9.33 -9.81
C GLN A 22 -3.88 -10.61 -10.51
N LEU A 23 -4.65 -11.70 -10.39
CA LEU A 23 -4.33 -12.97 -11.02
C LEU A 23 -4.32 -12.86 -12.55
N ARG A 24 -5.31 -12.17 -13.12
CA ARG A 24 -5.38 -11.93 -14.57
C ARG A 24 -4.25 -11.03 -15.05
N PHE A 25 -3.88 -10.02 -14.27
CA PHE A 25 -2.73 -9.17 -14.62
C PHE A 25 -1.42 -9.96 -14.59
N ALA A 26 -1.20 -10.78 -13.56
CA ALA A 26 -0.03 -11.67 -13.49
C ALA A 26 0.04 -12.64 -14.68
N ASP A 27 -1.09 -13.25 -15.06
CA ASP A 27 -1.20 -14.15 -16.21
C ASP A 27 -0.90 -13.40 -17.52
N ARG A 28 -1.40 -12.17 -17.67
CA ARG A 28 -1.10 -11.29 -18.81
C ARG A 28 0.40 -10.99 -18.92
N VAL A 29 1.05 -10.63 -17.81
CA VAL A 29 2.50 -10.36 -17.78
C VAL A 29 3.28 -11.64 -18.12
N ALA A 30 2.85 -12.81 -17.63
CA ALA A 30 3.46 -14.10 -17.96
C ALA A 30 3.43 -14.37 -19.47
N ARG A 31 2.27 -14.22 -20.09
CA ARG A 31 2.11 -14.42 -21.54
C ARG A 31 2.95 -13.43 -22.35
N ALA A 32 3.02 -12.16 -21.93
CA ALA A 32 3.76 -11.12 -22.64
C ALA A 32 5.29 -11.25 -22.49
N SER A 33 5.77 -11.71 -21.34
CA SER A 33 7.21 -11.87 -21.05
C SER A 33 7.77 -13.26 -21.40
N GLY A 34 6.90 -14.27 -21.55
CA GLY A 34 7.30 -15.67 -21.64
C GLY A 34 7.78 -16.27 -20.31
N ARG A 35 7.74 -15.52 -19.20
CA ARG A 35 8.15 -15.99 -17.87
C ARG A 35 7.05 -16.86 -17.23
N PRO A 36 7.41 -17.81 -16.35
CA PRO A 36 6.44 -18.63 -15.64
C PRO A 36 5.45 -17.81 -14.81
N PHE A 37 4.15 -18.10 -14.93
CA PHE A 37 3.10 -17.48 -14.11
C PHE A 37 3.38 -17.59 -12.61
N ALA A 38 3.87 -18.75 -12.16
CA ALA A 38 4.20 -19.01 -10.76
C ALA A 38 5.24 -18.02 -10.18
N GLU A 39 6.24 -17.64 -10.98
CA GLU A 39 7.28 -16.68 -10.60
C GLU A 39 6.69 -15.27 -10.50
N LEU A 40 5.92 -14.88 -11.52
CA LEU A 40 5.34 -13.55 -11.60
C LEU A 40 4.27 -13.26 -10.54
N LEU A 41 3.64 -14.28 -9.95
CA LEU A 41 2.70 -14.07 -8.84
C LEU A 41 3.35 -13.30 -7.68
N GLY A 42 4.59 -13.64 -7.31
CA GLY A 42 5.30 -12.98 -6.22
C GLY A 42 5.76 -11.56 -6.56
N GLU A 43 5.92 -11.25 -7.84
CA GLU A 43 6.42 -9.96 -8.32
C GLU A 43 5.32 -8.97 -8.67
N THR A 44 4.22 -9.48 -9.22
CA THR A 44 3.15 -8.67 -9.82
C THR A 44 1.89 -8.58 -8.96
N THR A 45 1.75 -9.39 -7.92
CA THR A 45 0.59 -9.36 -7.01
C THR A 45 1.01 -9.07 -5.58
N ASN A 46 0.12 -8.49 -4.78
CA ASN A 46 0.35 -8.31 -3.35
C ASN A 46 -0.14 -9.50 -2.49
N LEU A 47 -0.50 -10.63 -3.09
CA LEU A 47 -1.11 -11.77 -2.40
C LEU A 47 -0.22 -12.31 -1.27
N HIS A 48 1.09 -12.38 -1.48
CA HIS A 48 2.05 -12.80 -0.46
C HIS A 48 1.90 -11.99 0.85
N ARG A 49 1.72 -10.68 0.71
CA ARG A 49 1.51 -9.77 1.84
C ARG A 49 0.12 -9.93 2.44
N ARG A 50 -0.91 -10.03 1.59
CA ARG A 50 -2.32 -10.21 2.02
C ARG A 50 -2.55 -11.53 2.75
N PHE A 51 -1.70 -12.52 2.54
CA PHE A 51 -1.77 -13.84 3.19
C PHE A 51 -0.88 -13.95 4.44
N GLY A 52 -0.25 -12.84 4.85
CA GLY A 52 0.55 -12.79 6.07
C GLY A 52 1.95 -13.41 5.94
N PHE A 53 2.43 -13.69 4.73
CA PHE A 53 3.80 -14.18 4.51
C PHE A 53 4.85 -13.06 4.55
N GLY A 54 4.44 -11.81 4.72
CA GLY A 54 5.33 -10.66 4.79
C GLY A 54 5.84 -10.19 3.43
N ARG A 55 7.10 -9.74 3.36
CA ARG A 55 7.71 -9.30 2.10
C ARG A 55 8.12 -10.51 1.27
N HIS A 56 7.74 -10.54 0.00
CA HIS A 56 8.18 -11.59 -0.91
C HIS A 56 9.70 -11.54 -1.12
N ASP A 57 10.36 -12.67 -0.88
CA ASP A 57 11.76 -12.91 -1.21
C ASP A 57 11.85 -14.06 -2.23
N PRO A 58 12.17 -13.76 -3.51
CA PRO A 58 12.33 -14.79 -4.53
C PRO A 58 13.45 -15.79 -4.23
N ALA A 59 14.49 -15.38 -3.50
CA ALA A 59 15.64 -16.25 -3.18
C ALA A 59 15.33 -17.22 -2.03
N ALA A 60 14.41 -16.86 -1.14
CA ALA A 60 14.01 -17.66 0.01
C ALA A 60 12.49 -17.58 0.26
N PRO A 61 11.66 -18.12 -0.65
CA PRO A 61 10.21 -18.03 -0.52
C PRO A 61 9.68 -18.86 0.66
N ASP A 62 8.70 -18.30 1.37
CA ASP A 62 8.00 -19.00 2.46
C ASP A 62 7.44 -20.36 1.95
N PRO A 63 7.62 -21.47 2.68
CA PRO A 63 7.09 -22.77 2.28
C PRO A 63 5.59 -22.76 1.98
N LYS A 64 4.79 -22.05 2.78
CA LYS A 64 3.33 -21.94 2.59
C LYS A 64 3.00 -21.11 1.34
N TRP A 65 3.82 -20.12 1.01
CA TRP A 65 3.69 -19.40 -0.26
C TRP A 65 3.96 -20.32 -1.45
N ARG A 66 5.00 -21.16 -1.38
CA ARG A 66 5.28 -22.15 -2.43
C ARG A 66 4.13 -23.13 -2.62
N ASP A 67 3.57 -23.64 -1.53
CA ASP A 67 2.42 -24.55 -1.56
C ASP A 67 1.18 -23.88 -2.18
N PHE A 68 0.93 -22.61 -1.79
CA PHE A 68 -0.13 -21.81 -2.40
C PHE A 68 0.05 -21.66 -3.91
N VAL A 69 1.26 -21.27 -4.36
CA VAL A 69 1.58 -21.06 -5.78
C VAL A 69 1.48 -22.37 -6.57
N ALA A 70 1.96 -23.48 -6.01
CA ALA A 70 1.86 -24.80 -6.64
C ALA A 70 0.40 -25.21 -6.82
N GLY A 71 -0.43 -25.05 -5.78
CA GLY A 71 -1.86 -25.30 -5.86
C GLY A 71 -2.56 -24.41 -6.88
N LEU A 72 -2.22 -23.12 -6.94
CA LEU A 72 -2.78 -22.18 -7.91
C LEU A 72 -2.40 -22.57 -9.35
N SER A 73 -1.14 -22.96 -9.56
CA SER A 73 -0.59 -23.32 -10.88
C SER A 73 -1.17 -24.62 -11.44
N ALA A 74 -1.60 -25.54 -10.58
CA ALA A 74 -2.27 -26.78 -10.97
C ALA A 74 -3.70 -26.56 -11.50
N ARG A 75 -4.24 -25.34 -11.40
CA ARG A 75 -5.60 -24.98 -11.81
C ARG A 75 -5.57 -24.20 -13.13
N PRO A 76 -6.12 -24.74 -14.22
CA PRO A 76 -6.09 -24.06 -15.52
C PRO A 76 -7.17 -22.98 -15.64
N ALA A 77 -8.33 -23.16 -14.98
CA ALA A 77 -9.45 -22.26 -15.10
C ALA A 77 -9.30 -21.02 -14.19
N PRO A 78 -9.55 -19.78 -14.68
CA PRO A 78 -9.48 -18.56 -13.88
C PRO A 78 -10.36 -18.60 -12.62
N GLU A 79 -11.55 -19.16 -12.71
CA GLU A 79 -12.51 -19.31 -11.61
C GLU A 79 -11.97 -20.23 -10.49
N ASP A 80 -11.31 -21.33 -10.86
CA ASP A 80 -10.68 -22.24 -9.88
C ASP A 80 -9.50 -21.58 -9.19
N ARG A 81 -8.71 -20.80 -9.95
CA ARG A 81 -7.60 -20.01 -9.40
C ARG A 81 -8.11 -18.98 -8.40
N LEU A 82 -9.20 -18.29 -8.72
CA LEU A 82 -9.82 -17.33 -7.82
C LEU A 82 -10.35 -18.01 -6.56
N ALA A 83 -11.09 -19.11 -6.69
CA ALA A 83 -11.61 -19.87 -5.55
C ALA A 83 -10.49 -20.35 -4.61
N TRP A 84 -9.38 -20.87 -5.16
CA TRP A 84 -8.20 -21.24 -4.39
C TRP A 84 -7.57 -20.05 -3.66
N THR A 85 -7.49 -18.90 -4.34
CA THR A 85 -6.95 -17.65 -3.79
C THR A 85 -7.81 -17.12 -2.65
N LEU A 86 -9.14 -17.19 -2.77
CA LEU A 86 -10.06 -16.77 -1.73
C LEU A 86 -10.04 -17.70 -0.52
N ALA A 87 -9.95 -19.02 -0.73
CA ALA A 87 -9.79 -19.97 0.36
C ALA A 87 -8.47 -19.75 1.14
N ALA A 88 -7.37 -19.50 0.42
CA ALA A 88 -6.08 -19.17 1.04
C ALA A 88 -6.15 -17.85 1.80
N TYR A 89 -6.81 -16.84 1.23
CA TYR A 89 -7.05 -15.57 1.91
C TYR A 89 -7.84 -15.78 3.18
N ASP A 90 -8.96 -16.49 3.16
CA ASP A 90 -9.81 -16.73 4.35
C ASP A 90 -9.07 -17.45 5.48
N ALA A 91 -8.20 -18.39 5.15
CA ALA A 91 -7.36 -19.09 6.13
C ALA A 91 -6.20 -18.23 6.68
N ALA A 92 -5.80 -17.16 5.99
CA ALA A 92 -4.68 -16.34 6.40
C ALA A 92 -4.98 -15.49 7.65
N PRO A 93 -3.97 -15.24 8.52
CA PRO A 93 -4.14 -14.28 9.61
C PRO A 93 -4.34 -12.86 9.05
N PRO A 94 -5.00 -11.96 9.81
CA PRO A 94 -5.02 -10.55 9.47
C PRO A 94 -3.60 -9.99 9.32
N GLU A 95 -3.40 -9.06 8.39
CA GLU A 95 -2.10 -8.41 8.20
C GLU A 95 -1.76 -7.58 9.46
N PRO A 96 -0.69 -7.90 10.20
CA PRO A 96 -0.27 -7.08 11.32
C PRO A 96 0.32 -5.78 10.79
N LEU A 97 0.16 -4.68 11.55
CA LEU A 97 1.00 -3.50 11.34
C LEU A 97 2.47 -3.91 11.57
N PRO A 98 3.42 -3.40 10.76
CA PRO A 98 4.83 -3.62 11.01
C PRO A 98 5.21 -3.17 12.44
N PRO A 99 6.04 -3.94 13.16
CA PRO A 99 6.30 -3.73 14.59
C PRO A 99 7.04 -2.41 14.89
N ASP A 100 7.67 -1.81 13.89
CA ASP A 100 8.37 -0.53 13.94
C ASP A 100 7.46 0.68 13.69
N GLN A 101 6.17 0.46 13.41
CA GLN A 101 5.21 1.52 13.14
C GLN A 101 4.35 1.87 14.35
N THR A 102 4.20 3.17 14.60
CA THR A 102 3.23 3.72 15.55
C THR A 102 2.06 4.36 14.80
N ALA A 103 0.84 3.91 15.07
CA ALA A 103 -0.36 4.33 14.34
C ALA A 103 -1.10 5.53 14.97
N PHE A 104 -1.70 6.34 14.11
CA PHE A 104 -2.48 7.54 14.41
C PHE A 104 -3.66 7.61 13.42
N GLY A 105 -4.78 6.99 13.76
CA GLY A 105 -5.90 6.83 12.82
C GLY A 105 -5.48 6.08 11.56
N VAL A 106 -5.64 6.71 10.39
CA VAL A 106 -5.24 6.15 9.08
C VAL A 106 -3.75 6.38 8.75
N PHE A 107 -3.00 7.05 9.62
CA PHE A 107 -1.56 7.28 9.44
C PHE A 107 -0.73 6.41 10.38
N ALA A 108 0.53 6.18 10.02
CA ALA A 108 1.53 5.66 10.94
C ALA A 108 2.91 6.24 10.64
N CYS A 109 3.80 6.26 11.63
CA CYS A 109 5.20 6.63 11.45
C CYS A 109 6.14 5.52 11.92
N GLU A 110 7.27 5.37 11.23
CA GLU A 110 8.39 4.55 11.67
C GLU A 110 9.21 5.27 12.76
N ARG A 111 10.13 4.53 13.39
CA ARG A 111 11.25 5.13 14.13
C ARG A 111 12.22 5.83 13.16
N ALA A 112 12.89 6.86 13.63
CA ALA A 112 13.95 7.53 12.89
C ALA A 112 15.09 6.54 12.59
N ASP A 113 15.57 6.54 11.35
CA ASP A 113 16.78 5.82 10.97
C ASP A 113 18.04 6.53 11.48
N GLU A 114 19.21 5.93 11.22
CA GLU A 114 20.52 6.47 11.63
C GLU A 114 20.81 7.88 11.08
N ASN A 115 20.11 8.31 10.04
CA ASN A 115 20.23 9.65 9.45
C ASN A 115 19.18 10.63 10.00
N GLY A 116 18.37 10.21 10.98
CA GLY A 116 17.28 10.99 11.53
C GLY A 116 16.09 11.12 10.58
N GLN A 117 15.92 10.19 9.63
CA GLN A 117 14.76 10.21 8.72
C GLN A 117 13.64 9.32 9.26
N ILE A 118 12.43 9.87 9.32
CA ILE A 118 11.20 9.14 9.62
C ILE A 118 10.43 8.91 8.33
N ARG A 119 9.82 7.72 8.19
CA ARG A 119 8.84 7.46 7.13
C ARG A 119 7.41 7.51 7.66
N ILE A 120 6.54 8.09 6.84
CA ILE A 120 5.09 8.09 7.05
C ILE A 120 4.41 7.04 6.17
N HIS A 121 3.40 6.41 6.74
CA HIS A 121 2.53 5.44 6.09
C HIS A 121 1.08 5.92 6.13
N PHE A 122 0.33 5.60 5.08
CA PHE A 122 -1.11 5.76 5.03
C PHE A 122 -1.75 4.39 4.86
N HIS A 123 -2.63 4.05 5.77
CA HIS A 123 -3.34 2.79 5.84
C HIS A 123 -4.83 3.08 5.67
N ASN A 124 -5.47 2.47 4.67
CA ASN A 124 -6.93 2.54 4.52
C ASN A 124 -7.63 1.60 5.52
N LEU A 125 -7.34 1.77 6.81
CA LEU A 125 -7.78 0.95 7.92
C LEU A 125 -8.57 1.84 8.89
N GLY A 126 -9.82 1.48 9.19
CA GLY A 126 -10.66 2.16 10.19
C GLY A 126 -11.79 3.03 9.63
N ASP A 127 -11.78 3.30 8.33
CA ASP A 127 -12.66 4.29 7.68
C ASP A 127 -13.58 3.70 6.61
N ALA A 128 -13.59 2.37 6.48
CA ALA A 128 -14.36 1.62 5.48
C ALA A 128 -15.88 1.72 5.69
N GLU A 129 -16.30 2.02 6.93
CA GLU A 129 -17.70 2.26 7.26
C GLU A 129 -18.06 3.71 6.91
N GLY A 130 -18.84 3.87 5.84
CA GLY A 130 -19.41 5.16 5.45
C GLY A 130 -19.35 5.46 3.94
N PRO A 131 -20.15 6.45 3.48
CA PRO A 131 -20.24 6.78 2.06
C PRO A 131 -18.96 7.39 1.50
N GLU A 132 -18.12 7.99 2.34
CA GLU A 132 -16.96 8.79 1.94
C GLU A 132 -15.64 8.07 2.24
N GLY A 133 -14.68 8.22 1.34
CA GLY A 133 -13.33 7.69 1.55
C GLY A 133 -12.52 8.49 2.58
N PRO A 134 -11.41 7.92 3.10
CA PRO A 134 -10.59 8.53 4.16
C PRO A 134 -9.95 9.88 3.79
N LEU A 135 -9.87 10.18 2.49
CA LEU A 135 -9.34 11.42 1.93
C LEU A 135 -10.45 12.35 1.39
N ALA A 136 -11.72 12.13 1.75
CA ALA A 136 -12.80 13.05 1.44
C ALA A 136 -12.54 14.44 2.06
N HIS A 137 -13.09 15.49 1.45
CA HIS A 137 -12.89 16.87 1.93
C HIS A 137 -13.45 17.06 3.34
N SER A 138 -14.62 16.49 3.61
CA SER A 138 -15.27 16.40 4.92
C SER A 138 -14.39 15.78 6.01
N ARG A 139 -13.51 14.82 5.66
CA ARG A 139 -12.60 14.14 6.60
C ARG A 139 -11.28 14.88 6.81
N ALA A 140 -11.00 15.95 6.06
CA ALA A 140 -9.75 16.69 6.18
C ALA A 140 -9.45 17.20 7.61
N PRO A 141 -10.43 17.70 8.40
CA PRO A 141 -10.18 18.08 9.79
C PRO A 141 -9.73 16.89 10.66
N ALA A 142 -10.36 15.73 10.54
CA ALA A 142 -9.99 14.52 11.28
C ALA A 142 -8.58 14.04 10.90
N ARG A 143 -8.27 14.01 9.60
CA ARG A 143 -6.92 13.66 9.11
C ARG A 143 -5.84 14.62 9.61
N ARG A 144 -6.16 15.92 9.72
CA ARG A 144 -5.23 16.90 10.29
C ARG A 144 -5.01 16.66 11.78
N ALA A 145 -6.05 16.34 12.55
CA ALA A 145 -5.90 16.01 13.96
C ALA A 145 -5.02 14.76 14.20
N GLU A 146 -5.20 13.72 13.38
CA GLU A 146 -4.36 12.51 13.41
C GLU A 146 -2.89 12.82 13.10
N LEU A 147 -2.63 13.62 12.06
CA LEU A 147 -1.27 14.06 11.73
C LEU A 147 -0.66 14.94 12.82
N THR A 148 -1.42 15.87 13.41
CA THR A 148 -0.97 16.67 14.55
C THR A 148 -0.57 15.78 15.73
N ALA A 149 -1.38 14.77 16.07
CA ALA A 149 -1.05 13.81 17.13
C ALA A 149 0.22 13.00 16.82
N MET A 150 0.41 12.59 15.56
CA MET A 150 1.62 11.90 15.11
C MET A 150 2.87 12.78 15.27
N PHE A 151 2.83 14.04 14.81
CA PHE A 151 3.98 14.92 14.95
C PHE A 151 4.26 15.33 16.39
N ALA A 152 3.23 15.49 17.23
CA ALA A 152 3.41 15.69 18.67
C ALA A 152 4.09 14.48 19.33
N HIS A 153 3.71 13.26 18.93
CA HIS A 153 4.39 12.04 19.39
C HIS A 153 5.86 12.02 18.94
N ILE A 154 6.14 12.25 17.66
CA ILE A 154 7.51 12.27 17.12
C ILE A 154 8.38 13.28 17.88
N ALA A 155 7.87 14.49 18.10
CA ALA A 155 8.58 15.53 18.84
C ALA A 155 8.93 15.09 20.28
N ALA A 156 8.02 14.35 20.94
CA ALA A 156 8.22 13.89 22.32
C ALA A 156 9.11 12.64 22.44
N THR A 157 9.12 11.76 21.44
CA THR A 157 9.72 10.42 21.57
C THR A 157 10.94 10.17 20.71
N GLN A 158 11.22 11.03 19.72
CA GLN A 158 12.29 10.84 18.74
C GLN A 158 13.10 12.14 18.53
N PRO A 159 13.82 12.65 19.55
CA PRO A 159 14.59 13.90 19.44
C PRO A 159 15.70 13.86 18.38
N GLU A 160 16.14 12.67 17.98
CA GLU A 160 17.11 12.44 16.91
C GLU A 160 16.52 12.69 15.51
N ALA A 161 15.19 12.74 15.38
CA ALA A 161 14.52 12.87 14.10
C ALA A 161 14.69 14.27 13.52
N ARG A 162 15.06 14.33 12.23
CA ARG A 162 15.37 15.57 11.52
C ARG A 162 14.46 15.82 10.33
N ARG A 163 14.02 14.76 9.64
CA ARG A 163 13.30 14.86 8.37
C ARG A 163 12.21 13.82 8.27
N LEU A 164 11.12 14.18 7.59
CA LEU A 164 10.13 13.23 7.15
C LEU A 164 10.36 12.92 5.67
N ALA A 165 10.26 11.64 5.33
CA ALA A 165 10.21 11.16 3.96
C ALA A 165 8.95 10.33 3.72
N GLY A 166 8.47 10.32 2.48
CA GLY A 166 7.35 9.48 2.07
C GLY A 166 7.54 8.96 0.66
N ALA A 167 6.92 7.83 0.36
CA ALA A 167 6.89 7.24 -0.98
C ALA A 167 5.50 6.65 -1.23
N SER A 168 4.74 7.23 -2.15
CA SER A 168 3.39 6.77 -2.48
C SER A 168 2.89 7.33 -3.80
N TRP A 169 2.01 6.60 -4.47
CA TRP A 169 1.23 7.14 -5.59
C TRP A 169 0.20 8.19 -5.13
N LEU A 170 -0.19 8.18 -3.84
CA LEU A 170 -1.15 9.15 -3.27
C LEU A 170 -0.68 10.59 -3.40
N TYR A 171 0.62 10.84 -3.51
CA TYR A 171 1.16 12.17 -3.75
C TYR A 171 0.76 12.78 -5.11
N ASN A 172 0.22 11.98 -6.03
CA ASN A 172 -0.42 12.51 -7.25
C ASN A 172 -1.78 13.18 -6.97
N LEU A 173 -2.43 12.85 -5.84
CA LEU A 173 -3.76 13.32 -5.51
C LEU A 173 -3.70 14.63 -4.71
N GLU A 174 -4.46 15.65 -5.14
CA GLU A 174 -4.69 16.86 -4.34
C GLU A 174 -5.17 16.51 -2.93
N ALA A 175 -6.10 15.55 -2.85
CA ALA A 175 -6.76 15.20 -1.60
C ALA A 175 -5.83 14.67 -0.51
N TYR A 176 -4.72 14.04 -0.90
CA TYR A 176 -3.67 13.63 0.02
C TYR A 176 -2.71 14.79 0.31
N ARG A 177 -2.27 15.50 -0.73
CA ARG A 177 -1.28 16.58 -0.61
C ARG A 177 -1.72 17.72 0.28
N ARG A 178 -3.00 18.11 0.24
CA ARG A 178 -3.55 19.22 1.05
C ARG A 178 -3.46 19.00 2.57
N LEU A 179 -3.18 17.76 2.99
CA LEU A 179 -3.03 17.41 4.40
C LEU A 179 -1.65 17.80 4.95
N PHE A 180 -0.67 18.05 4.08
CA PHE A 180 0.73 18.27 4.44
C PHE A 180 1.19 19.73 4.22
N PRO A 181 2.31 20.16 4.83
CA PRO A 181 2.92 21.44 4.54
C PRO A 181 3.26 21.57 3.04
N PRO A 182 3.05 22.75 2.41
CA PRO A 182 3.38 22.96 1.00
C PRO A 182 4.82 22.58 0.65
N ALA A 183 5.79 22.92 1.51
CA ALA A 183 7.20 22.58 1.30
C ALA A 183 7.45 21.06 1.18
N TYR A 184 6.70 20.25 1.93
CA TYR A 184 6.78 18.79 1.81
C TYR A 184 6.00 18.29 0.61
N ALA A 185 4.76 18.76 0.44
CA ALA A 185 3.93 18.37 -0.67
C ALA A 185 4.67 18.64 -1.99
N ASP A 186 5.24 19.83 -2.19
CA ASP A 186 5.85 20.23 -3.46
C ASP A 186 7.28 19.74 -3.67
N SER A 187 7.86 19.05 -2.69
CA SER A 187 9.14 18.33 -2.82
C SER A 187 9.05 17.04 -3.68
N ARG A 188 7.88 16.74 -4.23
CA ARG A 188 7.58 15.53 -5.02
C ARG A 188 8.62 15.34 -6.12
N THR A 189 9.26 14.18 -6.11
CA THR A 189 10.11 13.70 -7.21
C THR A 189 9.71 12.26 -7.55
N PRO A 190 9.94 11.78 -8.79
CA PRO A 190 9.67 10.39 -9.15
C PRO A 190 10.43 9.42 -8.24
N CYS A 191 9.77 8.35 -7.77
CA CYS A 191 10.50 7.24 -7.15
C CYS A 191 11.39 6.55 -8.20
N PRO A 192 12.56 6.02 -7.81
CA PRO A 192 13.36 5.20 -8.70
C PRO A 192 12.59 3.95 -9.14
N GLU A 193 12.77 3.58 -10.39
CA GLU A 193 12.33 2.29 -10.93
C GLU A 193 13.35 1.20 -10.57
N PRO A 194 12.94 -0.08 -10.47
CA PRO A 194 11.58 -0.59 -10.68
C PRO A 194 10.64 -0.36 -9.49
N HIS A 195 9.35 -0.15 -9.77
CA HIS A 195 8.33 -0.12 -8.72
C HIS A 195 7.84 -1.52 -8.39
N ARG A 196 7.78 -1.82 -7.09
CA ARG A 196 7.26 -3.11 -6.61
C ARG A 196 5.74 -3.16 -6.76
N LEU A 197 5.25 -4.22 -7.40
CA LEU A 197 3.84 -4.61 -7.40
C LEU A 197 3.54 -5.66 -6.32
N SER A 198 4.56 -6.20 -5.67
CA SER A 198 4.45 -7.17 -4.58
C SER A 198 3.96 -6.61 -3.24
N GLY A 199 3.72 -5.29 -3.18
CA GLY A 199 3.20 -4.61 -2.01
C GLY A 199 1.85 -3.93 -2.26
N SER A 200 1.17 -3.55 -1.18
CA SER A 200 -0.16 -2.94 -1.26
C SER A 200 -0.17 -1.51 -1.83
N SER A 201 0.99 -0.85 -1.95
CA SER A 201 1.07 0.55 -2.41
C SER A 201 0.51 0.69 -3.83
N THR A 202 1.17 0.13 -4.84
CA THR A 202 0.77 0.30 -6.25
C THR A 202 -0.59 -0.28 -6.55
N TRP A 203 -1.01 -1.34 -5.88
CA TRP A 203 -2.33 -1.92 -6.10
C TRP A 203 -3.46 -1.13 -5.42
N GLY A 204 -3.18 -0.24 -4.46
CA GLY A 204 -4.19 0.55 -3.77
C GLY A 204 -4.96 1.53 -4.67
N GLN A 205 -4.41 1.89 -5.84
CA GLN A 205 -5.10 2.70 -6.87
C GLN A 205 -6.10 1.89 -7.69
N ALA A 206 -6.04 0.55 -7.66
CA ALA A 206 -6.99 -0.30 -8.39
C ALA A 206 -8.35 -0.39 -7.68
N VAL A 207 -8.40 -0.07 -6.38
CA VAL A 207 -9.60 -0.20 -5.55
C VAL A 207 -10.03 1.12 -4.92
N ASP A 208 -11.30 1.22 -4.59
CA ASP A 208 -11.86 2.32 -3.83
C ASP A 208 -11.73 2.10 -2.30
N HIS A 209 -12.33 2.98 -1.49
CA HIS A 209 -12.26 2.83 -0.04
C HIS A 209 -13.09 1.65 0.48
N ARG A 210 -14.07 1.17 -0.29
CA ARG A 210 -14.88 -0.04 -0.04
C ARG A 210 -14.19 -1.31 -0.53
N GLY A 211 -13.03 -1.19 -1.16
CA GLY A 211 -12.28 -2.33 -1.69
C GLY A 211 -12.77 -2.79 -3.07
N GLU A 212 -13.74 -2.08 -3.65
CA GLU A 212 -14.28 -2.38 -4.97
C GLU A 212 -13.30 -1.91 -6.04
N VAL A 213 -13.16 -2.69 -7.12
CA VAL A 213 -12.32 -2.31 -8.25
C VAL A 213 -12.87 -1.04 -8.88
N ARG A 214 -12.02 -0.01 -9.02
CA ARG A 214 -12.44 1.27 -9.60
C ARG A 214 -12.84 1.10 -11.07
N PRO A 215 -13.84 1.85 -11.55
CA PRO A 215 -14.22 1.87 -12.96
C PRO A 215 -13.02 2.13 -13.87
N GLY A 216 -12.92 1.40 -14.98
CA GLY A 216 -11.85 1.55 -15.96
C GLY A 216 -10.53 0.87 -15.58
N MET A 217 -10.34 0.41 -14.34
CA MET A 217 -9.06 -0.18 -13.95
C MET A 217 -8.85 -1.59 -14.50
N ARG A 218 -9.93 -2.35 -14.70
CA ARG A 218 -9.85 -3.66 -15.33
C ARG A 218 -9.38 -3.53 -16.78
N GLU A 219 -10.04 -2.67 -17.54
CA GLU A 219 -9.72 -2.35 -18.93
C GLU A 219 -8.28 -1.83 -19.04
N ARG A 220 -7.90 -0.88 -18.16
CA ARG A 220 -6.55 -0.32 -18.14
C ARG A 220 -5.47 -1.38 -17.92
N LEU A 221 -5.64 -2.28 -16.95
CA LEU A 221 -4.62 -3.27 -16.61
C LEU A 221 -4.65 -4.50 -17.50
N LEU A 222 -5.80 -4.91 -18.02
CA LEU A 222 -5.94 -6.15 -18.80
C LEU A 222 -5.94 -5.94 -20.31
N GLU A 223 -6.25 -4.74 -20.78
CA GLU A 223 -6.36 -4.43 -22.22
C GLU A 223 -5.44 -3.26 -22.64
N GLY A 224 -5.14 -2.34 -21.72
CA GLY A 224 -4.26 -1.19 -21.99
C GLY A 224 -2.80 -1.57 -22.29
N PRO A 225 -1.94 -0.61 -22.69
CA PRO A 225 -0.54 -0.89 -23.01
C PRO A 225 0.21 -1.58 -21.87
N LEU A 226 0.99 -2.60 -22.20
CA LEU A 226 1.80 -3.37 -21.26
C LEU A 226 3.22 -3.51 -21.79
N ASP A 227 4.18 -3.06 -20.98
CA ASP A 227 5.60 -3.39 -21.13
C ASP A 227 5.89 -4.54 -20.15
N PRO A 228 6.21 -5.76 -20.64
CA PRO A 228 6.47 -6.91 -19.77
C PRO A 228 7.71 -6.75 -18.87
N ASP A 229 8.67 -5.90 -19.26
CA ASP A 229 9.87 -5.62 -18.47
C ASP A 229 9.65 -4.48 -17.45
N ALA A 230 8.57 -3.70 -17.63
CA ALA A 230 8.17 -2.64 -16.74
C ALA A 230 6.65 -2.66 -16.42
N PRO A 231 6.11 -3.76 -15.86
CA PRO A 231 4.66 -3.94 -15.67
C PRO A 231 4.03 -2.89 -14.76
N TRP A 232 4.82 -2.25 -13.87
CA TRP A 232 4.34 -1.17 -13.02
C TRP A 232 3.91 0.09 -13.79
N ARG A 233 4.38 0.28 -15.03
CA ARG A 233 3.99 1.40 -15.89
C ARG A 233 2.56 1.27 -16.44
N ALA A 234 1.96 0.08 -16.37
CA ALA A 234 0.55 -0.11 -16.72
C ALA A 234 -0.39 0.69 -15.79
N PHE A 235 0.04 0.94 -14.55
CA PHE A 235 -0.73 1.67 -13.57
C PHE A 235 -0.73 3.18 -13.84
N PRO A 236 -1.86 3.88 -13.61
CA PRO A 236 -2.01 5.27 -14.01
C PRO A 236 -1.18 6.24 -13.17
N LEU A 237 -1.01 5.97 -11.86
CA LEU A 237 -0.30 6.86 -10.96
C LEU A 237 1.01 6.20 -10.51
N GLN A 238 2.12 6.76 -10.99
CA GLN A 238 3.46 6.32 -10.61
C GLN A 238 3.81 6.86 -9.22
N ALA A 239 4.60 6.10 -8.46
CA ALA A 239 4.95 6.47 -7.10
C ALA A 239 5.86 7.71 -7.10
N LEU A 240 5.57 8.65 -6.21
CA LEU A 240 6.41 9.82 -5.97
C LEU A 240 7.02 9.72 -4.58
N MET A 241 8.23 10.26 -4.42
CA MET A 241 8.85 10.49 -3.13
C MET A 241 8.73 11.96 -2.73
N THR A 242 8.63 12.20 -1.43
CA THR A 242 8.64 13.54 -0.82
C THR A 242 9.61 13.55 0.35
N LYS A 243 10.18 14.71 0.64
CA LYS A 243 11.07 14.92 1.79
C LYS A 243 11.04 16.36 2.27
N ALA A 244 11.01 16.57 3.58
CA ALA A 244 11.19 17.90 4.18
C ALA A 244 11.72 17.80 5.62
N PRO A 245 12.36 18.87 6.14
CA PRO A 245 12.73 18.95 7.55
C PRO A 245 11.51 18.86 8.47
N LEU A 246 11.61 18.15 9.61
CA LEU A 246 10.49 18.02 10.56
C LEU A 246 10.00 19.36 11.10
N ALA A 247 10.89 20.35 11.20
CA ALA A 247 10.57 21.72 11.58
C ALA A 247 9.36 22.30 10.82
N VAL A 248 9.25 22.05 9.50
CA VAL A 248 8.14 22.62 8.71
C VAL A 248 6.79 21.97 9.05
N PHE A 249 6.80 20.73 9.55
CA PHE A 249 5.59 20.05 9.99
C PHE A 249 5.17 20.55 11.36
N TYR A 250 6.13 20.73 12.28
CA TYR A 250 5.83 21.29 13.59
C TYR A 250 5.18 22.68 13.48
N ASP A 251 5.72 23.54 12.61
CA ASP A 251 5.15 24.87 12.38
C ASP A 251 3.75 24.77 11.75
N PHE A 252 3.56 23.89 10.77
CA PHE A 252 2.29 23.73 10.07
C PHE A 252 1.17 23.13 10.93
N TYR A 253 1.50 22.24 11.87
CA TYR A 253 0.52 21.62 12.78
C TYR A 253 0.45 22.28 14.16
N GLY A 254 1.24 23.33 14.41
CA GLY A 254 1.29 24.00 15.71
C GLY A 254 1.83 23.13 16.85
N VAL A 255 2.74 22.20 16.55
CA VAL A 255 3.37 21.32 17.55
C VAL A 255 4.57 22.04 18.16
N LEU A 256 4.61 22.13 19.49
CA LEU A 256 5.74 22.71 20.20
C LEU A 256 6.99 21.85 20.00
N ARG A 257 8.09 22.50 19.63
CA ARG A 257 9.40 21.84 19.55
C ARG A 257 9.92 21.63 20.99
N PRO A 258 10.48 20.46 21.31
CA PRO A 258 11.22 20.28 22.56
C PRO A 258 12.44 21.20 22.62
#